data_AF-A0A561TZ26-F1
#
_entry.id   AF-A0A561TZ26-F1
#
_cell.length_a   1.000
_cell.length_b   1.000
_cell.length_c   1.000
_cell.angle_alpha   90.00
_cell.angle_beta   90.00
_cell.angle_gamma   90.00
#
_symmetry.space_group_name_H-M   'P 1'
#
loop_
_entity.id
_entity.type
_entity.pdbx_description
1 polymer ?
#
loop_
_entity_poly.entity_id
_entity_poly.type
_entity_poly.pdbx_seq_one_letter_code
_entity_poly.pdbx_strand_id
1 'polypeptide(L)'
;MTQAPEGQVVRDADYVARVRRHRPSALLPLIAQASAAYSLESSWLQSPYGKYTPWALADAARVSLAYGNEYRKDADDTDLLRILDMYSHLEDHLFRSEDEDALGRWMLRASGEQMIYQEPVFQELARTAAMLTQTAGSREARCLRPGWGEELLGASLSHYVGIAQLLWGSAISCAGRFDPDSLKTPGAERICTEVPAKTIMSVTEKHFATDTAAFRQTNEQARMTRDPLLRRYEYNPLRGTPLLKGYGPGFLAPVSDLIPAKASPLGIYYTGVTRFGNAFAQDLGDLFEAYVGRQLALLPETTVEPEIIYGQNQARSVDWIVVLEELVLLVEVKSVRPTAHLRLATEQRVSEVQRMLGRAFEQIDNTAALISSGRREFAGVPAGRPVHGLVVTMEPFHIVNAPGQRPHLPDTTVPVTVCSISELENLVTITDAPLGQLLLERAGDAQRSTYALREALSGHTHARNAVLDAGWDSYPWRQAEAAQTPTEPAGAGR
;
A
#
# COMPACT_ATOMS: atom_id res chain seq x y z
N MET A 1 -11.79 -15.14 -36.16
CA MET A 1 -11.77 -14.32 -34.93
C MET A 1 -12.38 -12.97 -35.29
N THR A 2 -13.60 -12.70 -34.86
CA THR A 2 -14.16 -11.34 -34.92
C THR A 2 -13.57 -10.58 -33.75
N GLN A 3 -12.70 -9.61 -34.03
CA GLN A 3 -12.37 -8.57 -33.07
C GLN A 3 -13.69 -7.96 -32.60
N ALA A 4 -13.85 -7.76 -31.29
CA ALA A 4 -14.90 -6.87 -30.81
C ALA A 4 -14.66 -5.51 -31.52
N PRO A 5 -15.69 -4.86 -32.09
CA PRO A 5 -15.50 -3.58 -32.73
C PRO A 5 -14.87 -2.62 -31.71
N GLU A 6 -13.74 -2.02 -32.08
CA GLU A 6 -13.07 -0.98 -31.29
C GLU A 6 -14.12 0.07 -30.88
N GLY A 7 -14.30 0.27 -29.58
CA GLY A 7 -15.22 1.26 -29.01
C GLY A 7 -16.52 0.73 -28.39
N GLN A 8 -16.73 -0.60 -28.28
CA GLN A 8 -17.93 -1.11 -27.59
C GLN A 8 -17.77 -1.10 -26.06
N VAL A 9 -18.50 -0.20 -25.39
CA VAL A 9 -18.65 -0.18 -23.92
C VAL A 9 -19.29 -1.48 -23.42
N VAL A 10 -18.71 -2.09 -22.38
CA VAL A 10 -19.17 -3.34 -21.77
C VAL A 10 -19.92 -3.05 -20.46
N ARG A 11 -21.17 -3.51 -20.36
CA ARG A 11 -21.92 -3.44 -19.10
C ARG A 11 -21.37 -4.46 -18.11
N ASP A 12 -21.36 -4.13 -16.82
CA ASP A 12 -20.89 -5.04 -15.76
C ASP A 12 -21.62 -6.39 -15.77
N ALA A 13 -22.93 -6.40 -16.04
CA ALA A 13 -23.71 -7.64 -16.14
C ALA A 13 -23.21 -8.58 -17.25
N ASP A 14 -22.77 -8.03 -18.39
CA ASP A 14 -22.24 -8.82 -19.52
C ASP A 14 -20.85 -9.38 -19.19
N TYR A 15 -20.01 -8.60 -18.52
CA TYR A 15 -18.71 -9.05 -18.00
C TYR A 15 -18.87 -10.15 -16.93
N VAL A 16 -19.73 -9.95 -15.93
CA VAL A 16 -20.04 -10.95 -14.91
C VAL A 16 -20.60 -12.23 -15.56
N ALA A 17 -21.50 -12.09 -16.53
CA ALA A 17 -22.01 -13.23 -17.28
C ALA A 17 -20.91 -13.97 -18.05
N ARG A 18 -19.92 -13.24 -18.62
CA ARG A 18 -18.77 -13.83 -19.31
C ARG A 18 -17.91 -14.67 -18.37
N VAL A 19 -17.54 -14.13 -17.21
CA VAL A 19 -16.74 -14.85 -16.20
C VAL A 19 -17.47 -16.12 -15.74
N ARG A 20 -18.77 -16.01 -15.43
CA ARG A 20 -19.62 -17.11 -14.95
C ARG A 20 -19.87 -18.24 -15.94
N ARG A 21 -19.43 -18.11 -17.20
CA ARG A 21 -19.47 -19.21 -18.19
C ARG A 21 -18.48 -20.31 -17.85
N HIS A 22 -17.49 -20.02 -16.99
CA HIS A 22 -16.42 -20.95 -16.65
C HIS A 22 -16.54 -21.43 -15.21
N ARG A 23 -16.16 -22.69 -14.99
CA ARG A 23 -16.12 -23.21 -13.61
C ARG A 23 -14.91 -22.62 -12.87
N PRO A 24 -15.07 -22.22 -11.59
CA PRO A 24 -13.97 -21.65 -10.83
C PRO A 24 -12.73 -22.56 -10.77
N SER A 25 -12.91 -23.88 -10.69
CA SER A 25 -11.79 -24.84 -10.70
C SER A 25 -10.94 -24.88 -11.98
N ALA A 26 -11.45 -24.36 -13.10
CA ALA A 26 -10.68 -24.21 -14.33
C ALA A 26 -10.15 -22.78 -14.51
N LEU A 27 -10.96 -21.77 -14.18
CA LEU A 27 -10.59 -20.37 -14.40
C LEU A 27 -9.59 -19.84 -13.37
N LEU A 28 -9.76 -20.14 -12.08
CA LEU A 28 -8.88 -19.60 -11.04
C LEU A 28 -7.43 -20.06 -11.18
N PRO A 29 -7.12 -21.33 -11.53
CA PRO A 29 -5.75 -21.73 -11.83
C PRO A 29 -5.12 -20.97 -13.00
N LEU A 30 -5.88 -20.68 -14.07
CA LEU A 30 -5.37 -19.87 -15.19
C LEU A 30 -5.08 -18.43 -14.77
N ILE A 31 -5.96 -17.83 -13.95
CA ILE A 31 -5.71 -16.50 -13.39
C ILE A 31 -4.44 -16.50 -12.53
N ALA A 32 -4.27 -17.50 -11.67
CA ALA A 32 -3.11 -17.65 -10.80
C ALA A 32 -1.80 -17.84 -11.59
N GLN A 33 -1.83 -18.68 -12.62
CA GLN A 33 -0.71 -18.88 -13.53
C GLN A 33 -0.34 -17.59 -14.27
N ALA A 34 -1.34 -16.85 -14.76
CA ALA A 34 -1.10 -15.59 -15.44
C ALA A 34 -0.55 -14.53 -14.48
N SER A 35 -1.08 -14.43 -13.26
CA SER A 35 -0.54 -13.54 -12.23
C SER A 35 0.91 -13.85 -11.90
N ALA A 36 1.28 -15.13 -11.79
CA ALA A 36 2.66 -15.54 -11.55
C ALA A 36 3.58 -15.22 -12.73
N ALA A 37 3.09 -15.38 -13.96
CA ALA A 37 3.86 -15.05 -15.18
C ALA A 37 4.10 -13.55 -15.36
N TYR A 38 3.17 -12.71 -14.88
CA TYR A 38 3.21 -11.25 -15.01
C TYR A 38 3.25 -10.56 -13.63
N SER A 39 4.08 -11.06 -12.71
CA SER A 39 4.11 -10.66 -11.29
C SER A 39 4.93 -9.40 -10.98
N LEU A 40 5.54 -8.77 -11.99
CA LEU A 40 6.32 -7.56 -11.85
C LEU A 40 5.74 -6.45 -12.73
N GLU A 41 5.91 -5.20 -12.31
CA GLU A 41 5.33 -4.06 -13.04
C GLU A 41 5.75 -4.00 -14.51
N SER A 42 7.04 -4.16 -14.76
CA SER A 42 7.58 -4.22 -16.12
C SER A 42 6.98 -5.36 -16.95
N SER A 43 6.66 -6.49 -16.31
CA SER A 43 6.12 -7.68 -17.00
C SER A 43 4.63 -7.54 -17.34
N TRP A 44 3.79 -6.98 -16.46
CA TRP A 44 2.36 -6.83 -16.79
C TRP A 44 2.12 -5.73 -17.83
N LEU A 45 2.96 -4.69 -17.87
CA LEU A 45 2.87 -3.62 -18.88
C LEU A 45 3.24 -4.16 -20.28
N GLN A 46 4.06 -5.20 -20.32
CA GLN A 46 4.48 -5.90 -21.53
C GLN A 46 3.66 -7.18 -21.80
N SER A 47 2.65 -7.47 -20.99
CA SER A 47 1.78 -8.63 -21.19
C SER A 47 1.02 -8.53 -22.51
N PRO A 48 0.46 -9.65 -23.04
CA PRO A 48 -0.28 -9.62 -24.30
C PRO A 48 -1.37 -8.54 -24.29
N TYR A 49 -1.22 -7.58 -25.21
CA TYR A 49 -2.09 -6.42 -25.36
C TYR A 49 -2.19 -5.53 -24.09
N GLY A 50 -1.27 -5.67 -23.13
CA GLY A 50 -1.27 -4.97 -21.85
C GLY A 50 -2.45 -5.32 -20.94
N LYS A 51 -3.07 -6.50 -21.09
CA LYS A 51 -4.34 -6.85 -20.42
C LYS A 51 -4.18 -7.63 -19.12
N TYR A 52 -3.03 -8.25 -18.86
CA TYR A 52 -2.81 -9.08 -17.66
C TYR A 52 -2.36 -8.25 -16.47
N THR A 53 -3.13 -7.20 -16.17
CA THR A 53 -2.86 -6.35 -15.01
C THR A 53 -3.41 -6.99 -13.74
N PRO A 54 -2.76 -6.77 -12.58
CA PRO A 54 -3.14 -7.45 -11.34
C PRO A 54 -4.53 -7.05 -10.85
N TRP A 55 -4.98 -5.81 -11.10
CA TRP A 55 -6.34 -5.36 -10.78
C TRP A 55 -7.41 -6.05 -11.62
N ALA A 56 -7.15 -6.28 -12.92
CA ALA A 56 -8.09 -6.98 -13.79
C ALA A 56 -8.18 -8.47 -13.41
N LEU A 57 -7.03 -9.10 -13.13
CA LEU A 57 -6.97 -10.48 -12.62
C LEU A 57 -7.69 -10.61 -11.26
N ALA A 58 -7.51 -9.64 -10.36
CA ALA A 58 -8.16 -9.62 -9.06
C ALA A 58 -9.68 -9.52 -9.17
N ASP A 59 -10.20 -8.67 -10.06
CA ASP A 59 -11.64 -8.55 -10.29
C ASP A 59 -12.21 -9.82 -10.94
N ALA A 60 -11.52 -10.39 -11.95
CA ALA A 60 -11.92 -11.64 -12.58
C ALA A 60 -11.98 -12.80 -11.55
N ALA A 61 -10.99 -12.90 -10.66
CA ALA A 61 -10.97 -13.87 -9.57
C ALA A 61 -12.13 -13.63 -8.60
N ARG A 62 -12.37 -12.38 -8.18
CA ARG A 62 -13.48 -12.00 -7.31
C ARG A 62 -14.83 -12.40 -7.90
N VAL A 63 -15.07 -12.09 -9.18
CA VAL A 63 -16.32 -12.43 -9.86
C VAL A 63 -16.49 -13.95 -9.99
N SER A 64 -15.42 -14.68 -10.32
CA SER A 64 -15.43 -16.14 -10.39
C SER A 64 -15.81 -16.77 -9.05
N LEU A 65 -15.21 -16.31 -7.94
CA LEU A 65 -15.50 -16.79 -6.60
C LEU A 65 -16.91 -16.41 -6.12
N ALA A 66 -17.30 -15.14 -6.30
CA ALA A 66 -18.55 -14.60 -5.80
C ALA A 66 -19.77 -15.15 -6.54
N TYR A 67 -19.68 -15.32 -7.87
CA TYR A 67 -20.85 -15.60 -8.73
C TYR A 67 -20.73 -16.87 -9.59
N GLY A 68 -19.57 -17.51 -9.63
CA GLY A 68 -19.31 -18.74 -10.36
C GLY A 68 -19.87 -20.00 -9.69
N ASN A 69 -19.87 -21.11 -10.43
CA ASN A 69 -20.20 -22.44 -9.90
C ASN A 69 -19.51 -23.53 -10.74
N GLU A 70 -19.37 -24.73 -10.17
CA GLU A 70 -18.60 -25.82 -10.78
C GLU A 70 -19.29 -26.50 -11.97
N TYR A 71 -20.57 -26.20 -12.26
CA TYR A 71 -21.37 -26.81 -13.33
C TYR A 71 -21.25 -26.06 -14.67
N ARG A 72 -20.06 -25.51 -14.93
CA ARG A 72 -19.76 -24.63 -16.07
C ARG A 72 -18.63 -25.22 -16.91
N LYS A 73 -18.40 -24.67 -18.11
CA LYS A 73 -17.35 -25.18 -19.01
C LYS A 73 -15.95 -24.82 -18.51
N ASP A 74 -14.94 -25.49 -19.03
CA ASP A 74 -13.54 -25.09 -18.82
C ASP A 74 -13.25 -23.74 -19.47
N ALA A 75 -12.30 -23.02 -18.89
CA ALA A 75 -11.66 -21.86 -19.49
C ALA A 75 -10.33 -22.29 -20.11
N ASP A 76 -9.90 -21.55 -21.12
CA ASP A 76 -8.54 -21.57 -21.67
C ASP A 76 -7.95 -20.15 -21.66
N ASP A 77 -6.72 -20.00 -22.13
CA ASP A 77 -6.04 -18.68 -22.18
C ASP A 77 -6.77 -17.66 -23.05
N THR A 78 -7.45 -18.12 -24.12
CA THR A 78 -8.24 -17.23 -24.99
C THR A 78 -9.48 -16.73 -24.27
N ASP A 79 -10.12 -17.58 -23.47
CA ASP A 79 -11.24 -17.21 -22.62
C ASP A 79 -10.83 -16.20 -21.54
N LEU A 80 -9.67 -16.40 -20.89
CA LEU A 80 -9.11 -15.45 -19.93
C LEU A 80 -8.78 -14.10 -20.57
N LEU A 81 -8.06 -14.08 -21.69
CA LEU A 81 -7.72 -12.83 -22.39
C LEU A 81 -8.98 -12.04 -22.76
N ARG A 82 -10.05 -12.71 -23.23
CA ARG A 82 -11.33 -12.06 -23.52
C ARG A 82 -12.02 -11.50 -22.27
N ILE A 83 -11.89 -12.16 -21.12
CA ILE A 83 -12.42 -11.65 -19.84
C ILE A 83 -11.70 -10.34 -19.49
N LEU A 84 -10.37 -10.33 -19.57
CA LEU A 84 -9.54 -9.16 -19.24
C LEU A 84 -9.74 -8.02 -20.25
N ASP A 85 -9.94 -8.35 -21.53
CA ASP A 85 -10.31 -7.37 -22.54
C ASP A 85 -11.68 -6.73 -22.24
N MET A 86 -12.69 -7.52 -21.88
CA MET A 86 -13.98 -6.99 -21.44
C MET A 86 -13.86 -6.11 -20.19
N TYR A 87 -13.00 -6.48 -19.23
CA TYR A 87 -12.72 -5.66 -18.06
C TYR A 87 -12.20 -4.27 -18.44
N SER A 88 -11.28 -4.19 -19.40
CA SER A 88 -10.71 -2.90 -19.86
C SER A 88 -11.72 -1.99 -20.57
N HIS A 89 -12.85 -2.54 -21.02
CA HIS A 89 -13.93 -1.81 -21.68
C HIS A 89 -15.17 -1.64 -20.79
N LEU A 90 -15.08 -1.98 -19.50
CA LEU A 90 -16.18 -1.82 -18.55
C LEU A 90 -16.63 -0.35 -18.49
N GLU A 91 -17.95 -0.19 -18.59
CA GLU A 91 -18.63 1.09 -18.46
C GLU A 91 -18.33 1.79 -17.13
N ASP A 92 -18.29 3.13 -17.15
CA ASP A 92 -18.07 3.96 -15.98
C ASP A 92 -18.97 5.20 -16.00
N HIS A 93 -19.26 5.75 -14.81
CA HIS A 93 -19.99 7.01 -14.64
C HIS A 93 -19.35 8.18 -15.39
N LEU A 94 -18.03 8.16 -15.61
CA LEU A 94 -17.33 9.17 -16.40
C LEU A 94 -17.99 9.42 -17.77
N PHE A 95 -18.49 8.37 -18.43
CA PHE A 95 -19.07 8.45 -19.77
C PHE A 95 -20.57 8.80 -19.77
N ARG A 96 -21.20 8.86 -18.60
CA ARG A 96 -22.65 9.11 -18.44
C ARG A 96 -22.99 10.46 -17.83
N SER A 97 -22.03 11.08 -17.15
CA SER A 97 -22.26 12.25 -16.33
C SER A 97 -21.86 13.53 -17.05
N GLU A 98 -22.72 14.55 -17.00
CA GLU A 98 -22.36 15.94 -17.34
C GLU A 98 -21.75 16.69 -16.14
N ASP A 99 -21.55 16.01 -15.01
CA ASP A 99 -20.92 16.55 -13.80
C ASP A 99 -19.45 16.92 -14.06
N GLU A 100 -19.09 18.18 -13.80
CA GLU A 100 -17.72 18.68 -13.91
C GLU A 100 -16.74 17.91 -12.98
N ASP A 101 -17.24 17.31 -11.90
CA ASP A 101 -16.47 16.48 -10.97
C ASP A 101 -16.38 14.99 -11.39
N ALA A 102 -17.03 14.58 -12.49
CA ALA A 102 -17.03 13.18 -12.94
C ALA A 102 -15.62 12.61 -13.15
N LEU A 103 -14.71 13.42 -13.72
CA LEU A 103 -13.32 13.05 -13.91
C LEU A 103 -12.59 12.84 -12.57
N GLY A 104 -12.77 13.76 -11.62
CA GLY A 104 -12.17 13.66 -10.30
C GLY A 104 -12.63 12.41 -9.54
N ARG A 105 -13.94 12.12 -9.59
CA ARG A 105 -14.51 10.89 -9.01
C ARG A 105 -13.98 9.63 -9.68
N TRP A 106 -13.84 9.63 -11.01
CA TRP A 106 -13.25 8.50 -11.73
C TRP A 106 -11.78 8.28 -11.35
N MET A 107 -10.97 9.34 -11.31
CA MET A 107 -9.57 9.23 -10.90
C MET A 107 -9.41 8.70 -9.47
N LEU A 108 -10.31 9.06 -8.54
CA LEU A 108 -10.32 8.52 -7.17
C LEU A 108 -10.53 7.01 -7.18
N ARG A 109 -11.51 6.54 -7.98
CA ARG A 109 -11.81 5.11 -8.12
C ARG A 109 -10.68 4.35 -8.77
N ALA A 110 -10.18 4.85 -9.90
CA ALA A 110 -9.10 4.22 -10.66
C ALA A 110 -7.80 4.14 -9.83
N SER A 111 -7.41 5.22 -9.15
CA SER A 111 -6.20 5.21 -8.31
C SER A 111 -6.32 4.23 -7.14
N GLY A 112 -7.46 4.18 -6.45
CA GLY A 112 -7.70 3.24 -5.34
C GLY A 112 -7.76 1.76 -5.75
N GLU A 113 -7.99 1.48 -7.04
CA GLU A 113 -7.98 0.14 -7.63
C GLU A 113 -6.60 -0.25 -8.17
N GLN A 114 -5.90 0.64 -8.87
CA GLN A 114 -4.72 0.30 -9.65
C GLN A 114 -3.40 0.59 -8.92
N MET A 115 -3.29 1.74 -8.25
CA MET A 115 -1.99 2.21 -7.73
C MET A 115 -1.50 1.43 -6.51
N ILE A 116 -2.39 0.71 -5.84
CA ILE A 116 -2.08 -0.19 -4.73
C ILE A 116 -1.11 -1.32 -5.12
N TYR A 117 -1.02 -1.64 -6.41
CA TYR A 117 -0.13 -2.68 -6.94
C TYR A 117 1.24 -2.12 -7.35
N GLN A 118 1.40 -0.80 -7.37
CA GLN A 118 2.62 -0.11 -7.81
C GLN A 118 3.52 0.29 -6.63
N GLU A 119 3.17 -0.13 -5.41
CA GLU A 119 4.02 0.11 -4.23
C GLU A 119 5.15 -0.92 -4.17
N PRO A 120 6.41 -0.50 -3.96
CA PRO A 120 7.55 -1.42 -3.95
C PRO A 120 7.46 -2.41 -2.79
N VAL A 121 7.30 -3.70 -3.11
CA VAL A 121 7.17 -4.79 -2.11
C VAL A 121 8.30 -4.78 -1.09
N PHE A 122 9.54 -4.56 -1.54
CA PHE A 122 10.70 -4.49 -0.65
C PHE A 122 10.53 -3.40 0.41
N GLN A 123 10.13 -2.19 -0.01
CA GLN A 123 9.98 -1.04 0.89
C GLN A 123 8.85 -1.29 1.90
N GLU A 124 7.73 -1.86 1.45
CA GLU A 124 6.60 -2.23 2.32
C GLU A 124 7.03 -3.20 3.43
N LEU A 125 7.75 -4.27 3.06
CA LEU A 125 8.19 -5.26 4.05
C LEU A 125 9.29 -4.72 4.95
N ALA A 126 10.27 -3.99 4.41
CA ALA A 126 11.29 -3.32 5.21
C ALA A 126 10.68 -2.34 6.23
N ARG A 127 9.69 -1.56 5.80
CA ARG A 127 8.94 -0.62 6.65
C ARG A 127 8.19 -1.32 7.76
N THR A 128 7.63 -2.50 7.52
CA THR A 128 6.98 -3.31 8.56
C THR A 128 7.91 -3.53 9.75
N ALA A 129 9.15 -4.00 9.54
CA ALA A 129 10.12 -4.12 10.63
C ALA A 129 10.57 -2.76 11.17
N ALA A 130 10.98 -1.86 10.28
CA ALA A 130 11.50 -0.56 10.69
C ALA A 130 10.53 0.19 11.61
N MET A 131 9.24 0.20 11.29
CA MET A 131 8.20 0.85 12.08
C MET A 131 7.78 0.06 13.32
N LEU A 132 7.51 -1.25 13.20
CA LEU A 132 6.85 -2.01 14.27
C LEU A 132 7.79 -2.65 15.29
N THR A 133 9.08 -2.81 14.97
CA THR A 133 10.06 -3.43 15.87
C THR A 133 11.24 -2.54 16.21
N GLN A 134 11.57 -1.57 15.35
CA GLN A 134 12.77 -0.74 15.53
C GLN A 134 12.46 0.71 15.93
N THR A 135 11.20 1.15 15.84
CA THR A 135 10.78 2.46 16.32
C THR A 135 10.23 2.34 17.73
N ALA A 136 10.68 3.19 18.63
CA ALA A 136 10.05 3.39 19.92
C ALA A 136 9.01 4.51 19.82
N GLY A 137 7.79 4.25 20.26
CA GLY A 137 6.73 5.26 20.36
C GLY A 137 7.02 6.28 21.47
N SER A 138 6.31 7.40 21.44
CA SER A 138 6.36 8.43 22.49
C SER A 138 5.55 8.06 23.73
N ARG A 139 4.60 7.13 23.59
CA ARG A 139 3.65 6.70 24.63
C ARG A 139 3.86 5.22 24.97
N GLU A 140 3.46 4.86 26.19
CA GLU A 140 3.42 3.45 26.58
C GLU A 140 2.39 2.68 25.72
N ALA A 141 2.86 1.64 25.03
CA ALA A 141 2.01 0.82 24.17
C ALA A 141 1.02 -0.02 25.00
N ARG A 142 -0.25 -0.07 24.58
CA ARG A 142 -1.30 -0.83 25.25
C ARG A 142 -1.50 -2.23 24.68
N CYS A 143 -1.28 -2.44 23.38
CA CYS A 143 -1.31 -3.76 22.75
C CYS A 143 -0.04 -4.09 21.99
N LEU A 144 0.71 -3.12 21.47
CA LEU A 144 2.00 -3.37 20.81
C LEU A 144 3.13 -3.52 21.84
N ARG A 145 2.94 -4.41 22.81
CA ARG A 145 3.89 -4.75 23.90
C ARG A 145 4.76 -5.94 23.51
N PRO A 146 5.91 -6.20 24.17
CA PRO A 146 6.71 -7.40 23.88
C PRO A 146 5.85 -8.67 23.85
N GLY A 147 5.94 -9.46 22.78
CA GLY A 147 5.11 -10.65 22.55
C GLY A 147 3.81 -10.42 21.76
N TRP A 148 3.50 -9.19 21.34
CA TRP A 148 2.27 -8.88 20.60
C TRP A 148 2.16 -9.65 19.27
N GLY A 149 3.30 -9.92 18.63
CA GLY A 149 3.36 -10.66 17.36
C GLY A 149 2.84 -12.08 17.54
N GLU A 150 3.33 -12.79 18.57
CA GLU A 150 2.91 -14.15 18.90
C GLU A 150 1.41 -14.20 19.23
N GLU A 151 0.90 -13.22 19.97
CA GLU A 151 -0.52 -13.13 20.31
C GLU A 151 -1.39 -12.89 19.06
N LEU A 152 -1.03 -11.92 18.22
CA LEU A 152 -1.84 -11.49 17.09
C LEU A 152 -1.69 -12.43 15.89
N LEU A 153 -0.44 -12.66 15.49
CA LEU A 153 -0.02 -13.29 14.25
C LEU A 153 0.23 -14.80 14.42
N GLY A 154 0.32 -15.29 15.67
CA GLY A 154 0.68 -16.68 15.97
C GLY A 154 2.17 -16.99 15.77
N ALA A 155 2.99 -15.98 15.50
CA ALA A 155 4.44 -16.05 15.34
C ALA A 155 5.04 -14.66 15.56
N SER A 156 6.37 -14.55 15.68
CA SER A 156 7.04 -13.25 15.69
C SER A 156 6.73 -12.48 14.41
N LEU A 157 6.81 -11.15 14.45
CA LEU A 157 6.59 -10.31 13.25
C LEU A 157 7.55 -10.71 12.11
N SER A 158 8.80 -10.98 12.46
CA SER A 158 9.82 -11.44 11.51
C SER A 158 9.38 -12.75 10.82
N HIS A 159 8.94 -13.76 11.57
CA HIS A 159 8.45 -15.00 10.97
C HIS A 159 7.19 -14.78 10.12
N TYR A 160 6.27 -13.90 10.54
CA TYR A 160 5.07 -13.59 9.77
C TYR A 160 5.42 -12.99 8.40
N VAL A 161 6.36 -12.03 8.35
CA VAL A 161 6.86 -11.44 7.11
C VAL A 161 7.60 -12.48 6.27
N GLY A 162 8.43 -13.33 6.88
CA GLY A 162 9.15 -14.40 6.18
C GLY A 162 8.21 -15.42 5.55
N ILE A 163 7.12 -15.76 6.24
CA ILE A 163 6.05 -16.61 5.69
C ILE A 163 5.39 -15.93 4.50
N ALA A 164 5.06 -14.64 4.57
CA ALA A 164 4.50 -13.92 3.43
C ALA A 164 5.45 -13.93 2.21
N GLN A 165 6.75 -13.71 2.43
CA GLN A 165 7.76 -13.79 1.37
C GLN A 165 7.87 -15.19 0.77
N LEU A 166 7.88 -16.24 1.60
CA LEU A 166 7.88 -17.62 1.15
C LEU A 166 6.65 -17.94 0.29
N LEU A 167 5.46 -17.55 0.76
CA LEU A 167 4.22 -17.77 0.04
C LEU A 167 4.20 -17.03 -1.30
N TRP A 168 4.69 -15.79 -1.33
CA TRP A 168 4.78 -14.99 -2.54
C TRP A 168 5.79 -15.55 -3.54
N GLY A 169 7.00 -15.88 -3.09
CA GLY A 169 8.04 -16.49 -3.92
C GLY A 169 7.62 -17.86 -4.46
N SER A 170 6.94 -18.68 -3.66
CA SER A 170 6.35 -19.94 -4.12
C SER A 170 5.26 -19.69 -5.16
N ALA A 171 4.34 -18.74 -4.91
CA ALA A 171 3.28 -18.43 -5.85
C ALA A 171 3.85 -18.01 -7.22
N ILE A 172 4.83 -17.12 -7.26
CA ILE A 172 5.47 -16.70 -8.51
C ILE A 172 6.19 -17.87 -9.19
N SER A 173 6.94 -18.67 -8.43
CA SER A 173 7.77 -19.75 -8.99
C SER A 173 6.96 -20.98 -9.43
N CYS A 174 5.76 -21.17 -8.87
CA CYS A 174 4.96 -22.39 -9.04
C CYS A 174 3.57 -22.09 -9.61
N ALA A 175 3.48 -21.23 -10.63
CA ALA A 175 2.24 -20.95 -11.37
C ALA A 175 1.05 -20.56 -10.46
N GLY A 176 1.33 -19.70 -9.48
CA GLY A 176 0.37 -19.20 -8.51
C GLY A 176 0.06 -20.18 -7.38
N ARG A 177 0.94 -21.14 -7.07
CA ARG A 177 0.70 -22.15 -6.02
C ARG A 177 1.71 -22.13 -4.89
N PHE A 178 1.22 -22.48 -3.71
CA PHE A 178 2.02 -22.96 -2.60
C PHE A 178 1.59 -24.37 -2.25
N ASP A 179 2.47 -25.34 -2.50
CA ASP A 179 2.27 -26.74 -2.10
C ASP A 179 2.97 -26.99 -0.75
N PRO A 180 2.21 -27.34 0.32
CA PRO A 180 2.78 -27.68 1.62
C PRO A 180 3.81 -28.81 1.59
N ASP A 181 3.71 -29.75 0.64
CA ASP A 181 4.68 -30.84 0.53
C ASP A 181 6.06 -30.33 0.06
N SER A 182 6.14 -29.12 -0.51
CA SER A 182 7.41 -28.46 -0.81
C SER A 182 8.27 -28.25 0.44
N LEU A 183 7.67 -28.11 1.62
CA LEU A 183 8.38 -27.98 2.91
C LEU A 183 9.10 -29.26 3.35
N LYS A 184 8.87 -30.39 2.66
CA LYS A 184 9.51 -31.68 2.91
C LYS A 184 10.59 -32.01 1.86
N THR A 185 10.75 -31.15 0.85
CA THR A 185 11.71 -31.40 -0.24
C THR A 185 13.13 -31.05 0.19
N PRO A 186 14.17 -31.68 -0.41
CA PRO A 186 15.56 -31.35 -0.11
C PRO A 186 15.84 -29.87 -0.33
N GLY A 187 16.44 -29.21 0.67
CA GLY A 187 16.71 -27.77 0.68
C GLY A 187 15.69 -26.96 1.47
N ALA A 188 14.47 -27.48 1.66
CA ALA A 188 13.46 -26.83 2.50
C ALA A 188 13.86 -26.80 3.98
N GLU A 189 14.80 -27.66 4.41
CA GLU A 189 15.32 -27.65 5.77
C GLU A 189 15.88 -26.28 6.15
N ARG A 190 16.48 -25.55 5.20
CA ARG A 190 17.03 -24.20 5.44
C ARG A 190 15.95 -23.22 5.87
N ILE A 191 14.79 -23.26 5.21
CA ILE A 191 13.63 -22.43 5.56
C ILE A 191 13.05 -22.90 6.89
N CYS A 192 12.92 -24.22 7.06
CA CYS A 192 12.34 -24.83 8.24
C CYS A 192 13.19 -24.71 9.52
N THR A 193 14.50 -24.45 9.39
CA THR A 193 15.39 -24.11 10.51
C THR A 193 15.05 -22.73 11.08
N GLU A 194 14.74 -21.76 10.23
CA GLU A 194 14.35 -20.41 10.66
C GLU A 194 12.90 -20.36 11.13
N VAL A 195 11.98 -20.94 10.34
CA VAL A 195 10.55 -20.96 10.67
C VAL A 195 10.02 -22.39 10.57
N PRO A 196 9.64 -23.04 11.69
CA PRO A 196 9.18 -24.42 11.66
C PRO A 196 8.00 -24.62 10.70
N ALA A 197 7.99 -25.72 9.93
CA ALA A 197 6.94 -26.03 8.96
C ALA A 197 5.52 -25.96 9.55
N LYS A 198 5.35 -26.39 10.81
CA LYS A 198 4.08 -26.30 11.54
C LYS A 198 3.63 -24.85 11.72
N THR A 199 4.56 -23.93 12.02
CA THR A 199 4.30 -22.50 12.16
C THR A 199 3.95 -21.89 10.81
N ILE A 200 4.72 -22.20 9.75
CA ILE A 200 4.42 -21.77 8.37
C ILE A 200 2.98 -22.12 8.01
N MET A 201 2.60 -23.38 8.20
CA MET A 201 1.26 -23.87 7.87
C MET A 201 0.17 -23.23 8.74
N SER A 202 0.36 -23.16 10.06
CA SER A 202 -0.63 -22.59 10.97
C SER A 202 -0.90 -21.11 10.68
N VAL A 203 0.14 -20.32 10.40
CA VAL A 203 0.01 -18.90 10.05
C VAL A 203 -0.63 -18.74 8.67
N THR A 204 -0.20 -19.54 7.69
CA THR A 204 -0.77 -19.54 6.33
C THR A 204 -2.28 -19.77 6.39
N GLU A 205 -2.71 -20.82 7.10
CA GLU A 205 -4.12 -21.17 7.21
C GLU A 205 -4.95 -20.13 7.97
N LYS A 206 -4.38 -19.52 9.01
CA LYS A 206 -5.08 -18.55 9.86
C LYS A 206 -5.22 -17.19 9.21
N HIS A 207 -4.18 -16.73 8.50
CA HIS A 207 -4.08 -15.32 8.09
C HIS A 207 -4.09 -15.10 6.59
N PHE A 208 -3.68 -16.09 5.79
CA PHE A 208 -3.52 -15.92 4.34
C PHE A 208 -4.57 -16.69 3.54
N ALA A 209 -5.08 -17.80 4.06
CA ALA A 209 -5.97 -18.68 3.32
C ALA A 209 -7.46 -18.47 3.64
N THR A 210 -8.29 -18.66 2.62
CA THR A 210 -9.75 -18.75 2.73
C THR A 210 -10.28 -19.87 1.83
N ASP A 211 -11.56 -20.18 1.95
CA ASP A 211 -12.28 -21.05 1.01
C ASP A 211 -13.39 -20.27 0.29
N THR A 212 -14.07 -20.91 -0.66
CA THR A 212 -15.11 -20.26 -1.47
C THR A 212 -16.30 -19.79 -0.63
N ALA A 213 -16.67 -20.53 0.42
CA ALA A 213 -17.83 -20.20 1.23
C ALA A 213 -17.55 -18.97 2.11
N ALA A 214 -16.41 -18.99 2.82
CA ALA A 214 -15.94 -17.87 3.63
C ALA A 214 -15.71 -16.63 2.76
N PHE A 215 -15.08 -16.78 1.58
CA PHE A 215 -14.91 -15.69 0.63
C PHE A 215 -16.22 -15.02 0.25
N ARG A 216 -17.25 -15.80 -0.12
CA ARG A 216 -18.57 -15.27 -0.49
C ARG A 216 -19.23 -14.51 0.65
N GLN A 217 -19.13 -15.03 1.86
CA GLN A 217 -19.65 -14.36 3.05
C GLN A 217 -18.97 -13.00 3.26
N THR A 218 -17.64 -12.95 3.23
CA THR A 218 -16.89 -11.69 3.37
C THR A 218 -17.19 -10.72 2.23
N ASN A 219 -17.32 -11.21 0.99
CA ASN A 219 -17.66 -10.37 -0.16
C ASN A 219 -19.03 -9.71 -0.01
N GLU A 220 -20.06 -10.44 0.46
CA GLU A 220 -21.39 -9.86 0.67
C GLU A 220 -21.40 -8.90 1.87
N GLN A 221 -20.70 -9.22 2.96
CA GLN A 221 -20.60 -8.35 4.13
C GLN A 221 -19.88 -7.02 3.82
N ALA A 222 -18.90 -7.04 2.93
CA ALA A 222 -18.11 -5.87 2.56
C ALA A 222 -18.76 -5.01 1.45
N ARG A 223 -19.92 -5.43 0.93
CA ARG A 223 -20.63 -4.72 -0.13
C ARG A 223 -21.15 -3.37 0.36
N MET A 224 -20.76 -2.31 -0.34
CA MET A 224 -21.08 -0.92 -0.01
C MET A 224 -22.19 -0.36 -0.90
N THR A 225 -22.34 -0.91 -2.11
CA THR A 225 -23.31 -0.40 -3.09
C THR A 225 -24.01 -1.51 -3.87
N ARG A 226 -25.10 -1.15 -4.54
CA ARG A 226 -25.77 -2.00 -5.53
C ARG A 226 -25.59 -1.50 -6.96
N ASP A 227 -24.86 -0.39 -7.13
CA ASP A 227 -24.58 0.18 -8.43
C ASP A 227 -23.60 -0.70 -9.21
N PRO A 228 -24.02 -1.28 -10.36
CA PRO A 228 -23.15 -2.13 -11.16
C PRO A 228 -21.89 -1.41 -11.67
N LEU A 229 -21.92 -0.09 -11.86
CA LEU A 229 -20.77 0.68 -12.33
C LEU A 229 -19.69 0.85 -11.27
N LEU A 230 -20.02 0.64 -10.00
CA LEU A 230 -19.10 0.80 -8.87
C LEU A 230 -18.56 -0.52 -8.32
N ARG A 231 -19.12 -1.68 -8.75
CA ARG A 231 -18.80 -3.01 -8.20
C ARG A 231 -17.30 -3.32 -8.21
N ARG A 232 -16.60 -3.08 -9.33
CA ARG A 232 -15.17 -3.41 -9.47
C ARG A 232 -14.29 -2.67 -8.47
N TYR A 233 -14.69 -1.47 -8.05
CA TYR A 233 -13.97 -0.60 -7.13
C TYR A 233 -14.20 -0.94 -5.65
N GLU A 234 -15.16 -1.80 -5.34
CA GLU A 234 -15.42 -2.24 -3.97
C GLU A 234 -14.27 -3.11 -3.43
N TYR A 235 -14.27 -3.33 -2.11
CA TYR A 235 -13.27 -4.19 -1.47
C TYR A 235 -13.29 -5.62 -2.04
N ASN A 236 -12.12 -6.10 -2.44
CA ASN A 236 -11.90 -7.50 -2.80
C ASN A 236 -11.39 -8.28 -1.58
N PRO A 237 -12.12 -9.30 -1.08
CA PRO A 237 -11.68 -10.08 0.08
C PRO A 237 -10.32 -10.80 -0.08
N LEU A 238 -9.84 -11.01 -1.32
CA LEU A 238 -8.50 -11.55 -1.56
C LEU A 238 -7.40 -10.65 -0.99
N ARG A 239 -7.66 -9.35 -0.74
CA ARG A 239 -6.71 -8.47 -0.06
C ARG A 239 -6.51 -8.85 1.41
N GLY A 240 -7.50 -9.48 2.04
CA GLY A 240 -7.44 -9.93 3.43
C GLY A 240 -6.91 -11.36 3.60
N THR A 241 -7.23 -12.23 2.64
CA THR A 241 -6.83 -13.65 2.57
C THR A 241 -6.50 -14.00 1.10
N PRO A 242 -5.25 -13.79 0.66
CA PRO A 242 -4.86 -13.90 -0.75
C PRO A 242 -4.78 -15.34 -1.29
N LEU A 243 -4.85 -16.35 -0.42
CA LEU A 243 -4.77 -17.76 -0.80
C LEU A 243 -6.13 -18.45 -0.72
N LEU A 244 -6.37 -19.40 -1.63
CA LEU A 244 -7.58 -20.21 -1.69
C LEU A 244 -7.30 -21.68 -1.43
N LYS A 245 -8.18 -22.30 -0.65
CA LYS A 245 -8.29 -23.76 -0.47
C LYS A 245 -9.28 -24.35 -1.47
N GLY A 246 -9.08 -25.62 -1.83
CA GLY A 246 -10.06 -26.41 -2.61
C GLY A 246 -9.93 -26.32 -4.14
N TYR A 247 -8.85 -25.73 -4.65
CA TYR A 247 -8.59 -25.60 -6.09
C TYR A 247 -7.35 -26.38 -6.54
N GLY A 248 -7.33 -27.67 -6.19
CA GLY A 248 -6.19 -28.57 -6.39
C GLY A 248 -5.35 -28.77 -5.13
N PRO A 249 -4.15 -29.37 -5.23
CA PRO A 249 -3.26 -29.55 -4.10
C PRO A 249 -2.75 -28.22 -3.58
N GLY A 250 -2.57 -28.16 -2.25
CA GLY A 250 -2.08 -26.98 -1.55
C GLY A 250 -2.99 -25.77 -1.62
N PHE A 251 -2.37 -24.60 -1.76
CA PHE A 251 -3.02 -23.30 -1.81
C PHE A 251 -2.82 -22.66 -3.17
N LEU A 252 -3.89 -22.04 -3.67
CA LEU A 252 -3.86 -21.27 -4.91
C LEU A 252 -3.86 -19.77 -4.58
N ALA A 253 -2.96 -19.00 -5.16
CA ALA A 253 -2.93 -17.54 -5.10
C ALA A 253 -3.44 -16.98 -6.45
N PRO A 254 -4.72 -16.59 -6.57
CA PRO A 254 -5.23 -16.05 -7.83
C PRO A 254 -4.45 -14.81 -8.28
N VAL A 255 -4.03 -13.97 -7.32
CA VAL A 255 -3.20 -12.79 -7.58
C VAL A 255 -2.06 -12.78 -6.58
N SER A 256 -0.86 -13.13 -7.04
CA SER A 256 0.35 -13.25 -6.21
C SER A 256 0.68 -11.95 -5.47
N ASP A 257 0.46 -10.82 -6.13
CA ASP A 257 0.79 -9.47 -5.65
C ASP A 257 -0.01 -9.05 -4.40
N LEU A 258 -1.09 -9.75 -4.08
CA LEU A 258 -1.85 -9.52 -2.86
C LEU A 258 -1.21 -10.16 -1.61
N ILE A 259 -0.25 -11.08 -1.78
CA ILE A 259 0.39 -11.78 -0.66
C ILE A 259 1.26 -10.83 0.17
N PRO A 260 2.20 -10.06 -0.40
CA PRO A 260 3.06 -9.19 0.42
C PRO A 260 2.29 -8.07 1.11
N ALA A 261 1.24 -7.55 0.48
CA ALA A 261 0.37 -6.52 1.06
C ALA A 261 -0.30 -6.96 2.38
N LYS A 262 -0.47 -8.27 2.60
CA LYS A 262 -0.98 -8.81 3.88
C LYS A 262 0.01 -8.63 5.03
N ALA A 263 1.31 -8.59 4.74
CA ALA A 263 2.40 -8.40 5.70
C ALA A 263 2.95 -6.97 5.75
N SER A 264 2.34 -6.02 5.03
CA SER A 264 2.65 -4.60 5.13
C SER A 264 2.07 -3.98 6.42
N PRO A 265 2.45 -2.74 6.77
CA PRO A 265 1.82 -2.00 7.87
C PRO A 265 0.29 -1.96 7.77
N LEU A 266 -0.27 -1.82 6.56
CA LEU A 266 -1.71 -1.85 6.32
C LEU A 266 -2.34 -3.20 6.64
N GLY A 267 -1.74 -4.29 6.14
CA GLY A 267 -2.24 -5.64 6.36
C GLY A 267 -2.24 -6.03 7.84
N ILE A 268 -1.19 -5.63 8.54
CA ILE A 268 -1.05 -5.80 10.00
C ILE A 268 -2.04 -4.91 10.74
N TYR A 269 -2.24 -3.66 10.31
CA TYR A 269 -3.23 -2.77 10.90
C TYR A 269 -4.62 -3.42 10.93
N TYR A 270 -5.09 -3.94 9.80
CA TYR A 270 -6.43 -4.53 9.74
C TYR A 270 -6.52 -5.78 10.62
N THR A 271 -5.46 -6.60 10.63
CA THR A 271 -5.39 -7.78 11.51
C THR A 271 -5.44 -7.36 12.99
N GLY A 272 -4.69 -6.33 13.36
CA GLY A 272 -4.61 -5.78 14.72
C GLY A 272 -5.91 -5.14 15.19
N VAL A 273 -6.55 -4.30 14.36
CA VAL A 273 -7.82 -3.66 14.72
C VAL A 273 -8.95 -4.66 14.86
N THR A 274 -9.00 -5.72 14.06
CA THR A 274 -9.97 -6.80 14.26
C THR A 274 -9.82 -7.45 15.65
N ARG A 275 -8.60 -7.57 16.17
CA ARG A 275 -8.31 -8.23 17.45
C ARG A 275 -8.37 -7.31 18.67
N PHE A 276 -7.85 -6.09 18.55
CA PHE A 276 -7.59 -5.16 19.66
C PHE A 276 -8.34 -3.83 19.53
N GLY A 277 -9.05 -3.61 18.41
CA GLY A 277 -9.85 -2.40 18.18
C GLY A 277 -9.01 -1.13 18.18
N ASN A 278 -9.57 -0.07 18.75
CA ASN A 278 -8.97 1.26 18.76
C ASN A 278 -7.63 1.33 19.52
N ALA A 279 -7.36 0.39 20.43
CA ALA A 279 -6.07 0.35 21.13
C ALA A 279 -4.90 0.20 20.15
N PHE A 280 -5.05 -0.72 19.18
CA PHE A 280 -4.06 -0.95 18.14
C PHE A 280 -3.90 0.23 17.20
N ALA A 281 -5.01 0.85 16.81
CA ALA A 281 -4.97 2.02 15.93
C ALA A 281 -4.18 3.19 16.55
N GLN A 282 -4.36 3.40 17.85
CA GLN A 282 -3.67 4.45 18.60
C GLN A 282 -2.19 4.13 18.83
N ASP A 283 -1.85 2.89 19.22
CA ASP A 283 -0.46 2.46 19.38
C ASP A 283 0.30 2.52 18.04
N LEU A 284 -0.33 2.07 16.95
CA LEU A 284 0.26 2.18 15.61
C LEU A 284 0.45 3.63 15.19
N GLY A 285 -0.51 4.50 15.50
CA GLY A 285 -0.40 5.93 15.21
C GLY A 285 0.82 6.56 15.88
N ASP A 286 1.05 6.22 17.15
CA ASP A 286 2.21 6.69 17.90
C ASP A 286 3.54 6.18 17.33
N LEU A 287 3.60 4.90 16.91
CA LEU A 287 4.78 4.36 16.22
C LEU A 287 5.01 5.00 14.85
N PHE A 288 3.94 5.31 14.12
CA PHE A 288 4.05 5.92 12.80
C PHE A 288 4.57 7.37 12.88
N GLU A 289 4.11 8.15 13.86
CA GLU A 289 4.61 9.49 14.16
C GLU A 289 6.12 9.49 14.48
N ALA A 290 6.55 8.59 15.37
CA ALA A 290 7.96 8.41 15.71
C ALA A 290 8.79 7.88 14.52
N TYR A 291 8.20 7.04 13.66
CA TYR A 291 8.85 6.52 12.47
C TYR A 291 9.11 7.62 11.44
N VAL A 292 8.16 8.55 11.25
CA VAL A 292 8.37 9.75 10.42
C VAL A 292 9.55 10.56 10.95
N GLY A 293 9.66 10.77 12.27
CA GLY A 293 10.82 11.43 12.86
C GLY A 293 12.15 10.75 12.53
N ARG A 294 12.21 9.41 12.57
CA ARG A 294 13.39 8.65 12.16
C ARG A 294 13.75 8.85 10.68
N GLN A 295 12.75 8.99 9.81
CA GLN A 295 12.97 9.27 8.38
C GLN A 295 13.49 10.69 8.19
N LEU A 296 12.89 11.69 8.84
CA LEU A 296 13.33 13.09 8.76
C LEU A 296 14.77 13.28 9.26
N ALA A 297 15.18 12.51 10.28
CA ALA A 297 16.55 12.53 10.80
C ALA A 297 17.63 12.05 9.80
N LEU A 298 17.24 11.51 8.65
CA LEU A 298 18.17 11.18 7.55
C LEU A 298 18.61 12.41 6.75
N LEU A 299 17.91 13.54 6.87
CA LEU A 299 18.21 14.76 6.12
C LEU A 299 19.55 15.37 6.58
N PRO A 300 20.52 15.56 5.66
CA PRO A 300 21.85 16.07 6.02
C PRO A 300 21.77 17.54 6.43
N GLU A 301 22.57 17.92 7.44
CA GLU A 301 22.78 19.32 7.84
C GLU A 301 21.49 20.10 8.18
N THR A 302 20.45 19.38 8.65
CA THR A 302 19.18 19.97 9.09
C THR A 302 18.99 19.87 10.60
N THR A 303 18.19 20.77 11.15
CA THR A 303 17.66 20.62 12.51
C THR A 303 16.25 20.05 12.41
N VAL A 304 16.01 18.89 13.03
CA VAL A 304 14.69 18.26 13.15
C VAL A 304 14.24 18.40 14.60
N GLU A 305 13.30 19.31 14.85
CA GLU A 305 12.70 19.54 16.16
C GLU A 305 11.40 18.73 16.29
N PRO A 306 11.19 18.02 17.41
CA PRO A 306 9.91 17.36 17.70
C PRO A 306 8.82 18.39 18.05
N GLU A 307 7.59 17.90 18.23
CA GLU A 307 6.43 18.67 18.69
C GLU A 307 6.77 19.63 19.85
N ILE A 308 6.52 20.93 19.63
CA ILE A 308 6.73 21.99 20.63
C ILE A 308 5.43 22.17 21.42
N ILE A 309 5.55 22.05 22.74
CA ILE A 309 4.46 22.37 23.67
C ILE A 309 4.54 23.85 24.04
N TYR A 310 3.43 24.58 23.89
CA TYR A 310 3.39 26.02 24.09
C TYR A 310 2.17 26.50 24.89
N GLY A 311 2.34 27.66 25.54
CA GLY A 311 1.29 28.34 26.30
C GLY A 311 0.86 27.62 27.58
N GLN A 312 -0.03 28.28 28.32
CA GLN A 312 -0.52 27.77 29.61
C GLN A 312 -1.39 26.53 29.45
N ASN A 313 -2.08 26.40 28.31
CA ASN A 313 -2.95 25.26 28.02
C ASN A 313 -2.18 24.02 27.52
N GLN A 314 -0.85 24.08 27.46
CA GLN A 314 0.00 22.99 26.92
C GLN A 314 -0.48 22.57 25.51
N ALA A 315 -0.77 23.58 24.68
CA ALA A 315 -1.12 23.36 23.30
C ALA A 315 0.11 22.84 22.55
N ARG A 316 -0.12 22.14 21.45
CA ARG A 316 0.90 21.41 20.70
C ARG A 316 0.99 21.93 19.27
N SER A 317 2.21 22.01 18.74
CA SER A 317 2.47 22.36 17.35
C SER A 317 2.14 21.19 16.41
N VAL A 318 2.63 21.25 15.18
CA VAL A 318 2.79 20.06 14.34
C VAL A 318 3.76 19.05 14.98
N ASP A 319 3.68 17.79 14.53
CA ASP A 319 4.47 16.67 15.06
C ASP A 319 5.98 16.85 14.87
N TRP A 320 6.43 17.42 13.74
CA TRP A 320 7.83 17.71 13.47
C TRP A 320 8.04 19.05 12.76
N ILE A 321 9.11 19.75 13.11
CA ILE A 321 9.57 20.97 12.45
C ILE A 321 10.98 20.74 11.92
N VAL A 322 11.16 20.85 10.60
CA VAL A 322 12.48 20.71 9.96
C VAL A 322 12.97 22.05 9.48
N VAL A 323 14.13 22.46 9.97
CA VAL A 323 14.80 23.70 9.60
C VAL A 323 15.82 23.39 8.51
N LEU A 324 15.44 23.64 7.26
CA LEU A 324 16.30 23.58 6.07
C LEU A 324 16.94 24.95 5.82
N GLU A 325 18.01 25.02 5.02
CA GLU A 325 18.65 26.28 4.67
C GLU A 325 17.68 27.26 4.00
N GLU A 326 16.86 26.77 3.06
CA GLU A 326 15.97 27.59 2.23
C GLU A 326 14.58 27.80 2.85
N LEU A 327 14.11 26.90 3.72
CA LEU A 327 12.75 26.95 4.27
C LEU A 327 12.60 26.29 5.66
N VAL A 328 11.46 26.53 6.31
CA VAL A 328 10.98 25.76 7.46
C VAL A 328 9.86 24.82 7.00
N LEU A 329 10.07 23.51 7.15
CA LEU A 329 9.10 22.48 6.79
C LEU A 329 8.33 22.06 8.05
N LEU A 330 7.02 22.24 8.02
CA LEU A 330 6.10 21.82 9.08
C LEU A 330 5.48 20.49 8.69
N VAL A 331 5.78 19.43 9.45
CA VAL A 331 5.34 18.07 9.12
C VAL A 331 4.31 17.61 10.13
N GLU A 332 3.10 17.34 9.66
CA GLU A 332 2.02 16.73 10.43
C GLU A 332 1.79 15.29 9.94
N VAL A 333 1.71 14.35 10.86
CA VAL A 333 1.63 12.92 10.60
C VAL A 333 0.22 12.41 10.87
N LYS A 334 -0.32 11.62 9.93
CA LYS A 334 -1.64 10.99 10.07
C LYS A 334 -1.56 9.51 9.74
N SER A 335 -1.82 8.64 10.72
CA SER A 335 -1.97 7.19 10.53
C SER A 335 -3.31 6.78 9.88
N VAL A 336 -3.90 7.70 9.12
CA VAL A 336 -5.16 7.50 8.40
C VAL A 336 -4.92 6.83 7.05
N ARG A 337 -5.99 6.28 6.48
CA ARG A 337 -5.99 5.61 5.18
C ARG A 337 -7.28 5.92 4.43
N PRO A 338 -7.28 5.92 3.09
CA PRO A 338 -8.50 6.16 2.32
C PRO A 338 -9.62 5.19 2.68
N THR A 339 -10.78 5.72 3.09
CA THR A 339 -11.95 4.90 3.42
C THR A 339 -12.61 4.34 2.15
N ALA A 340 -13.52 3.37 2.31
CA ALA A 340 -14.29 2.85 1.17
C ALA A 340 -15.11 3.97 0.49
N HIS A 341 -15.65 4.91 1.26
CA HIS A 341 -16.38 6.07 0.74
C HIS A 341 -15.51 6.96 -0.14
N LEU A 342 -14.26 7.19 0.25
CA LEU A 342 -13.30 7.96 -0.54
C LEU A 342 -12.89 7.20 -1.81
N ARG A 343 -12.52 5.92 -1.69
CA ARG A 343 -12.10 5.09 -2.83
C ARG A 343 -13.23 4.91 -3.86
N LEU A 344 -14.47 4.77 -3.42
CA LEU A 344 -15.64 4.67 -4.31
C LEU A 344 -16.10 6.03 -4.83
N ALA A 345 -15.51 7.13 -4.36
CA ALA A 345 -15.91 8.51 -4.65
C ALA A 345 -17.41 8.78 -4.40
N THR A 346 -17.95 8.22 -3.31
CA THR A 346 -19.35 8.45 -2.90
C THR A 346 -19.59 9.91 -2.50
N GLU A 347 -20.85 10.30 -2.29
CA GLU A 347 -21.19 11.66 -1.83
C GLU A 347 -20.55 12.03 -0.47
N GLN A 348 -20.18 11.04 0.35
CA GLN A 348 -19.51 11.27 1.64
C GLN A 348 -18.00 11.52 1.51
N ARG A 349 -17.43 11.46 0.29
CA ARG A 349 -15.97 11.54 0.10
C ARG A 349 -15.38 12.85 0.64
N VAL A 350 -16.07 13.97 0.46
CA VAL A 350 -15.58 15.30 0.87
C VAL A 350 -15.52 15.39 2.39
N SER A 351 -16.61 15.03 3.07
CA SER A 351 -16.64 14.98 4.53
C SER A 351 -15.61 14.00 5.11
N GLU A 352 -15.35 12.89 4.42
CA GLU A 352 -14.35 11.91 4.84
C GLU A 352 -12.92 12.45 4.71
N VAL A 353 -12.58 13.10 3.59
CA VAL A 353 -11.26 13.74 3.41
C VAL A 353 -11.05 14.84 4.45
N GLN A 354 -12.04 15.70 4.67
CA GLN A 354 -11.98 16.75 5.69
C GLN A 354 -11.82 16.18 7.10
N ARG A 355 -12.57 15.13 7.45
CA ARG A 355 -12.46 14.44 8.74
C ARG A 355 -11.07 13.84 8.95
N MET A 356 -10.44 13.31 7.91
CA MET A 356 -9.13 12.65 7.99
C MET A 356 -7.96 13.63 8.00
N LEU A 357 -8.03 14.70 7.19
CA LEU A 357 -6.88 15.57 6.92
C LEU A 357 -7.08 17.01 7.39
N GLY A 358 -8.31 17.48 7.60
CA GLY A 358 -8.61 18.90 7.84
C GLY A 358 -7.85 19.49 9.04
N ARG A 359 -7.85 18.77 10.16
CA ARG A 359 -7.11 19.18 11.37
C ARG A 359 -5.60 19.33 11.12
N ALA A 360 -5.03 18.55 10.20
CA ALA A 360 -3.61 18.64 9.87
C ALA A 360 -3.25 20.00 9.24
N PHE A 361 -4.10 20.47 8.32
CA PHE A 361 -3.94 21.76 7.68
C PHE A 361 -4.07 22.90 8.70
N GLU A 362 -5.03 22.80 9.62
CA GLU A 362 -5.18 23.76 10.71
C GLU A 362 -3.96 23.78 11.63
N GLN A 363 -3.39 22.62 11.99
CA GLN A 363 -2.19 22.54 12.84
C GLN A 363 -0.97 23.17 12.17
N ILE A 364 -0.79 22.93 10.86
CA ILE A 364 0.28 23.54 10.07
C ILE A 364 0.12 25.06 10.04
N ASP A 365 -1.06 25.57 9.68
CA ASP A 365 -1.30 27.02 9.54
C ASP A 365 -1.14 27.75 10.88
N ASN A 366 -1.68 27.17 11.95
CA ASN A 366 -1.49 27.69 13.30
C ASN A 366 -0.01 27.70 13.71
N THR A 367 0.75 26.64 13.41
CA THR A 367 2.18 26.59 13.74
C THR A 367 2.98 27.61 12.95
N ALA A 368 2.68 27.79 11.66
CA ALA A 368 3.30 28.82 10.83
C ALA A 368 3.07 30.22 11.41
N ALA A 369 1.85 30.53 11.85
CA ALA A 369 1.52 31.81 12.49
C ALA A 369 2.25 32.03 13.83
N LEU A 370 2.47 30.97 14.61
CA LEU A 370 3.23 31.04 15.87
C LEU A 370 4.71 31.34 15.62
N ILE A 371 5.29 30.75 14.57
CA ILE A 371 6.66 31.05 14.15
C ILE A 371 6.76 32.50 13.64
N SER A 372 5.88 32.91 12.73
CA SER A 372 5.93 34.25 12.12
C SER A 372 5.70 35.38 13.14
N SER A 373 4.92 35.12 14.20
CA SER A 373 4.70 36.08 15.29
C SER A 373 5.86 36.17 16.30
N GLY A 374 6.93 35.39 16.11
CA GLY A 374 8.11 35.42 16.98
C GLY A 374 7.82 34.91 18.39
N ARG A 375 6.91 33.94 18.51
CA ARG A 375 6.53 33.37 19.80
C ARG A 375 7.73 32.76 20.50
N ARG A 376 7.87 33.01 21.81
CA ARG A 376 9.05 32.63 22.61
C ARG A 376 9.40 31.15 22.55
N GLU A 377 8.40 30.27 22.62
CA GLU A 377 8.59 28.82 22.56
C GLU A 377 9.17 28.36 21.19
N PHE A 378 9.02 29.17 20.15
CA PHE A 378 9.52 28.90 18.78
C PHE A 378 10.79 29.70 18.45
N ALA A 379 11.48 30.30 19.43
CA ALA A 379 12.64 31.16 19.19
C ALA A 379 13.81 30.47 18.47
N GLY A 380 13.89 29.12 18.53
CA GLY A 380 14.88 28.33 17.79
C GLY A 380 14.54 28.13 16.30
N VAL A 381 13.32 28.46 15.88
CA VAL A 381 12.85 28.30 14.50
C VAL A 381 12.96 29.65 13.77
N PRO A 382 13.65 29.74 12.63
CA PRO A 382 13.88 31.00 11.94
C PRO A 382 12.59 31.55 11.29
N ALA A 383 12.03 32.61 11.86
CA ALA A 383 10.79 33.24 11.41
C ALA A 383 10.87 33.98 10.06
N GLY A 384 12.09 34.24 9.56
CA GLY A 384 12.31 34.94 8.29
C GLY A 384 12.35 34.04 7.05
N ARG A 385 12.29 32.71 7.21
CA ARG A 385 12.31 31.75 6.10
C ARG A 385 10.89 31.48 5.58
N PRO A 386 10.72 31.17 4.28
CA PRO A 386 9.49 30.57 3.77
C PRO A 386 9.08 29.35 4.59
N VAL A 387 7.78 29.18 4.79
CA VAL A 387 7.22 28.02 5.50
C VAL A 387 6.43 27.16 4.51
N HIS A 388 6.67 25.85 4.56
CA HIS A 388 5.94 24.86 3.77
C HIS A 388 5.37 23.78 4.68
N GLY A 389 4.12 23.37 4.44
CA GLY A 389 3.47 22.30 5.17
C GLY A 389 3.52 20.97 4.44
N LEU A 390 3.76 19.89 5.18
CA LEU A 390 3.70 18.52 4.70
C LEU A 390 2.79 17.69 5.60
N VAL A 391 1.72 17.13 5.03
CA VAL A 391 0.87 16.16 5.72
C VAL A 391 1.30 14.76 5.27
N VAL A 392 1.92 14.00 6.16
CA VAL A 392 2.44 12.66 5.87
C VAL A 392 1.41 11.61 6.29
N THR A 393 0.92 10.82 5.35
CA THR A 393 -0.05 9.75 5.61
C THR A 393 0.59 8.37 5.52
N MET A 394 0.13 7.44 6.37
CA MET A 394 0.66 6.06 6.35
C MET A 394 0.33 5.35 5.04
N GLU A 395 -0.87 5.57 4.51
CA GLU A 395 -1.27 5.05 3.20
C GLU A 395 -1.38 6.19 2.17
N PRO A 396 -1.16 5.90 0.87
CA PRO A 396 -1.22 6.92 -0.15
C PRO A 396 -2.63 7.46 -0.39
N PHE A 397 -2.72 8.78 -0.49
CA PHE A 397 -3.89 9.51 -0.99
C PHE A 397 -3.58 10.02 -2.41
N HIS A 398 -3.44 9.10 -3.36
CA HIS A 398 -2.79 9.31 -4.67
C HIS A 398 -3.13 10.60 -5.43
N ILE A 399 -4.37 11.07 -5.37
CA ILE A 399 -4.82 12.25 -6.13
C ILE A 399 -5.34 13.39 -5.24
N VAL A 400 -5.03 13.39 -3.95
CA VAL A 400 -5.55 14.41 -3.01
C VAL A 400 -5.03 15.81 -3.30
N ASN A 401 -3.83 15.92 -3.87
CA ASN A 401 -3.26 17.20 -4.29
C ASN A 401 -3.81 17.67 -5.66
N ALA A 402 -4.50 16.80 -6.41
CA ALA A 402 -4.94 17.10 -7.76
C ALA A 402 -5.99 18.23 -7.78
N PRO A 403 -6.14 18.99 -8.88
CA PRO A 403 -7.04 20.15 -8.94
C PRO A 403 -8.49 19.82 -8.61
N GLY A 404 -8.95 18.61 -8.92
CA GLY A 404 -10.31 18.15 -8.60
C GLY A 404 -10.54 17.76 -7.13
N GLN A 405 -9.48 17.61 -6.33
CA GLN A 405 -9.59 17.26 -4.89
C GLN A 405 -9.13 18.39 -3.97
N ARG A 406 -8.15 19.20 -4.41
CA ARG A 406 -7.59 20.30 -3.61
C ARG A 406 -8.63 21.29 -3.07
N PRO A 407 -9.70 21.68 -3.82
CA PRO A 407 -10.75 22.57 -3.32
C PRO A 407 -11.58 21.99 -2.15
N HIS A 408 -11.47 20.69 -1.87
CA HIS A 408 -12.16 20.05 -0.74
C HIS A 408 -11.33 20.05 0.55
N LEU A 409 -10.05 20.42 0.47
CA LEU A 409 -9.15 20.58 1.62
C LEU A 409 -9.20 22.01 2.15
N PRO A 410 -8.88 22.24 3.44
CA PRO A 410 -8.82 23.58 3.98
C PRO A 410 -7.86 24.50 3.20
N ASP A 411 -8.22 25.77 3.12
CA ASP A 411 -7.33 26.84 2.69
C ASP A 411 -6.33 27.13 3.81
N THR A 412 -5.10 27.43 3.42
CA THR A 412 -3.99 27.71 4.34
C THR A 412 -3.21 28.93 3.85
N THR A 413 -2.60 29.66 4.77
CA THR A 413 -1.74 30.82 4.47
C THR A 413 -0.38 30.41 3.92
N VAL A 414 0.03 29.17 4.20
CA VAL A 414 1.25 28.54 3.66
C VAL A 414 0.90 27.43 2.68
N PRO A 415 1.76 27.13 1.69
CA PRO A 415 1.59 25.96 0.83
C PRO A 415 1.60 24.68 1.65
N VAL A 416 0.64 23.78 1.43
CA VAL A 416 0.58 22.47 2.08
C VAL A 416 0.48 21.36 1.03
N THR A 417 1.33 20.35 1.17
CA THR A 417 1.31 19.14 0.33
C THR A 417 0.97 17.94 1.19
N VAL A 418 0.08 17.06 0.71
CA VAL A 418 -0.14 15.76 1.32
C VAL A 418 0.73 14.73 0.60
N CYS A 419 1.46 13.89 1.33
CA CYS A 419 2.26 12.82 0.73
C CYS A 419 2.12 11.52 1.54
N SER A 420 2.36 10.38 0.89
CA SER A 420 2.48 9.11 1.59
C SER A 420 3.82 8.98 2.32
N ILE A 421 3.92 8.02 3.23
CA ILE A 421 5.20 7.67 3.85
C ILE A 421 6.24 7.21 2.81
N SER A 422 5.83 6.46 1.78
CA SER A 422 6.75 6.04 0.70
C SER A 422 7.33 7.26 -0.04
N GLU A 423 6.55 8.33 -0.22
CA GLU A 423 7.04 9.56 -0.82
C GLU A 423 8.04 10.28 0.09
N LEU A 424 7.79 10.33 1.41
CA LEU A 424 8.74 10.88 2.36
C LEU A 424 10.04 10.06 2.40
N GLU A 425 9.95 8.74 2.42
CA GLU A 425 11.11 7.84 2.43
C GLU A 425 12.02 8.03 1.22
N ASN A 426 11.44 8.37 0.06
CA ASN A 426 12.20 8.75 -1.13
C ASN A 426 12.72 10.19 -1.02
N LEU A 427 11.92 11.13 -0.52
CA LEU A 427 12.28 12.54 -0.36
C LEU A 427 13.58 12.70 0.46
N VAL A 428 13.67 12.02 1.60
CA VAL A 428 14.81 12.13 2.54
C VAL A 428 16.09 11.47 2.03
N THR A 429 16.06 10.86 0.84
CA THR A 429 17.23 10.21 0.23
C THR A 429 17.80 10.97 -0.96
N ILE A 430 17.20 12.09 -1.37
CA ILE A 430 17.73 12.91 -2.47
C ILE A 430 19.09 13.49 -2.08
N THR A 431 20.09 13.36 -2.97
CA THR A 431 21.47 13.81 -2.70
C THR A 431 22.01 14.83 -3.69
N ASP A 432 21.34 15.06 -4.81
CA ASP A 432 21.81 15.94 -5.88
C ASP A 432 21.07 17.29 -5.96
N ALA A 433 20.15 17.55 -5.04
CA ALA A 433 19.43 18.82 -4.93
C ALA A 433 19.13 19.19 -3.48
N PRO A 434 19.19 20.49 -3.10
CA PRO A 434 18.71 20.95 -1.80
C PRO A 434 17.19 20.73 -1.69
N LEU A 435 16.77 20.01 -0.64
CA LEU A 435 15.37 19.67 -0.46
C LEU A 435 14.46 20.91 -0.33
N GLY A 436 14.92 21.95 0.37
CA GLY A 436 14.16 23.18 0.54
C GLY A 436 13.87 23.83 -0.81
N GLN A 437 14.89 23.93 -1.67
CA GLN A 437 14.72 24.48 -3.02
C GLN A 437 13.71 23.66 -3.85
N LEU A 438 13.83 22.33 -3.83
CA LEU A 438 12.91 21.44 -4.58
C LEU A 438 11.44 21.66 -4.17
N LEU A 439 11.18 21.75 -2.87
CA LEU A 439 9.81 21.98 -2.36
C LEU A 439 9.28 23.38 -2.72
N LEU A 440 10.13 24.42 -2.66
CA LEU A 440 9.75 25.78 -3.05
C LEU A 440 9.46 25.88 -4.55
N GLU A 441 10.30 25.29 -5.40
CA GLU A 441 10.11 25.26 -6.85
C GLU A 441 8.80 24.54 -7.21
N ARG A 442 8.54 23.39 -6.57
CA ARG A 442 7.27 22.67 -6.74
C ARG A 442 6.08 23.52 -6.29
N ALA A 443 6.18 24.21 -5.15
CA ALA A 443 5.11 25.05 -4.63
C ALA A 443 4.82 26.27 -5.51
N GLY A 444 5.86 26.84 -6.14
CA GLY A 444 5.74 27.97 -7.06
C GLY A 444 5.18 27.61 -8.44
N ASP A 445 5.18 26.33 -8.81
CA ASP A 445 4.62 25.83 -10.06
C ASP A 445 3.15 25.41 -9.89
N ALA A 446 2.24 26.18 -10.49
CA ALA A 446 0.79 25.97 -10.40
C ALA A 446 0.32 24.61 -10.93
N GLN A 447 1.09 23.95 -11.79
CA GLN A 447 0.77 22.63 -12.32
C GLN A 447 1.41 21.54 -11.46
N ARG A 448 2.73 21.61 -11.20
CA ARG A 448 3.46 20.58 -10.45
C ARG A 448 3.04 20.50 -8.99
N SER A 449 2.62 21.60 -8.37
CA SER A 449 2.07 21.61 -7.01
C SER A 449 0.82 20.73 -6.85
N THR A 450 0.14 20.40 -7.96
CA THR A 450 -1.08 19.58 -7.97
C THR A 450 -0.81 18.08 -8.15
N TYR A 451 0.44 17.69 -8.46
CA TYR A 451 0.82 16.29 -8.63
C TYR A 451 1.22 15.65 -7.31
N ALA A 452 1.25 14.31 -7.28
CA ALA A 452 1.87 13.56 -6.18
C ALA A 452 3.32 14.05 -5.98
N LEU A 453 3.80 14.03 -4.74
CA LEU A 453 5.16 14.49 -4.43
C LEU A 453 6.19 13.68 -5.21
N ARG A 454 5.96 12.37 -5.40
CA ARG A 454 6.79 11.44 -6.18
C ARG A 454 7.21 11.98 -7.55
N GLU A 455 6.33 12.72 -8.24
CA GLU A 455 6.65 13.27 -9.57
C GLU A 455 7.79 14.29 -9.53
N ALA A 456 7.91 15.05 -8.43
CA ALA A 456 9.02 15.97 -8.22
C ALA A 456 10.31 15.28 -7.77
N LEU A 457 10.24 14.01 -7.36
CA LEU A 457 11.40 13.21 -6.95
C LEU A 457 11.99 12.42 -8.13
N SER A 458 11.18 12.19 -9.17
CA SER A 458 11.60 11.46 -10.35
C SER A 458 12.75 12.18 -11.07
N GLY A 459 13.80 11.42 -11.40
CA GLY A 459 14.99 11.94 -12.07
C GLY A 459 16.10 12.45 -11.15
N HIS A 460 15.87 12.48 -9.84
CA HIS A 460 16.91 12.79 -8.85
C HIS A 460 17.76 11.58 -8.50
N THR A 461 18.97 11.86 -8.02
CA THR A 461 19.88 10.86 -7.45
C THR A 461 19.48 10.57 -6.01
N HIS A 462 19.38 9.29 -5.68
CA HIS A 462 18.99 8.83 -4.34
C HIS A 462 20.13 8.06 -3.65
N ALA A 463 20.37 8.38 -2.39
CA ALA A 463 21.09 7.50 -1.46
C ALA A 463 20.22 6.32 -1.04
N ARG A 464 20.82 5.34 -0.37
CA ARG A 464 20.06 4.28 0.29
C ARG A 464 19.37 4.82 1.54
N ASN A 465 18.13 4.38 1.76
CA ASN A 465 17.41 4.70 2.99
C ASN A 465 17.88 3.79 4.13
N ALA A 466 18.75 4.30 5.00
CA ALA A 466 19.36 3.52 6.08
C ALA A 466 18.34 2.93 7.08
N VAL A 467 17.18 3.58 7.26
CA VAL A 467 16.11 3.07 8.14
C VAL A 467 15.42 1.86 7.51
N LEU A 468 15.11 1.91 6.22
CA LEU A 468 14.55 0.76 5.50
C LEU A 468 15.59 -0.37 5.36
N ASP A 469 16.85 -0.05 5.10
CA ASP A 469 17.94 -1.03 5.05
C ASP A 469 18.06 -1.78 6.39
N ALA A 470 18.09 -1.05 7.52
CA ALA A 470 18.09 -1.67 8.85
C ALA A 470 16.83 -2.51 9.11
N GLY A 471 15.66 -2.06 8.64
CA GLY A 471 14.42 -2.83 8.65
C GLY A 471 14.58 -4.18 7.96
N TRP A 472 15.06 -4.15 6.72
CA TRP A 472 15.24 -5.33 5.89
C TRP A 472 16.33 -6.27 6.42
N ASP A 473 17.46 -5.74 6.88
CA ASP A 473 18.60 -6.51 7.39
C ASP A 473 18.33 -7.14 8.77
N SER A 474 17.25 -6.72 9.44
CA SER A 474 16.80 -7.35 10.68
C SER A 474 16.10 -8.69 10.48
N TYR A 475 15.75 -9.05 9.24
CA TYR A 475 15.16 -10.34 8.96
C TYR A 475 16.23 -11.44 8.92
N PRO A 476 16.04 -12.58 9.62
CA PRO A 476 17.08 -13.58 9.82
C PRO A 476 17.53 -14.23 8.50
N TRP A 477 16.64 -14.37 7.52
CA TRP A 477 16.97 -14.96 6.23
C TRP A 477 17.88 -14.08 5.35
N ARG A 478 18.01 -12.76 5.63
CA ARG A 478 18.99 -11.92 4.92
C ARG A 478 20.42 -12.14 5.38
N GLN A 479 20.61 -12.44 6.66
CA GLN A 479 21.93 -12.74 7.21
C GLN A 479 22.47 -14.07 6.66
N ALA A 480 21.58 -15.02 6.34
CA ALA A 480 21.93 -16.28 5.71
C ALA A 480 22.48 -16.14 4.27
N GLU A 481 22.10 -15.09 3.53
CA GLU A 481 22.69 -14.77 2.21
C GLU A 481 24.10 -14.16 2.34
N ALA A 482 24.30 -13.25 3.31
CA ALA A 482 25.59 -12.57 3.50
C ALA A 482 26.71 -13.50 4.01
N ALA A 483 26.37 -14.57 4.74
CA ALA A 483 27.33 -15.59 5.17
C ALA A 483 27.81 -16.52 4.04
N GLN A 484 27.22 -16.41 2.84
CA GLN A 484 27.56 -17.20 1.67
C GLN A 484 28.37 -16.35 0.68
N THR A 485 29.62 -16.02 1.02
CA THR A 485 30.60 -15.59 0.02
C THR A 485 30.76 -16.73 -1.00
N PRO A 486 30.67 -16.49 -2.33
CA PRO A 486 30.91 -17.52 -3.31
C PRO A 486 32.35 -18.01 -3.14
N THR A 487 32.48 -19.30 -2.81
CA THR A 487 33.78 -19.98 -2.87
C THR A 487 34.24 -19.91 -4.32
N GLU A 488 35.42 -19.34 -4.56
CA GLU A 488 36.04 -19.33 -5.89
C GLU A 488 35.94 -20.72 -6.52
N PRO A 489 35.60 -20.84 -7.82
CA PRO A 489 35.61 -22.12 -8.48
C PRO A 489 37.04 -22.68 -8.40
N ALA A 490 37.18 -23.83 -7.75
CA ALA A 490 38.44 -24.54 -7.63
C ALA A 490 39.07 -24.66 -9.02
N GLY A 491 40.27 -24.10 -9.15
CA GLY A 491 40.99 -23.99 -10.41
C GLY A 491 41.07 -25.33 -11.13
N ALA A 492 40.73 -25.30 -12.42
CA ALA A 492 41.09 -26.33 -13.37
C ALA A 492 42.63 -26.33 -13.52
N GLY A 493 43.29 -27.18 -12.73
CA GLY A 493 44.68 -27.55 -12.92
C GLY A 493 44.83 -28.39 -14.19
N ARG A 494 45.82 -28.00 -15.01
CA ARG A 494 46.23 -28.62 -16.28
C ARG A 494 46.65 -30.07 -16.16
#